data_AF-A0AAD5RTS5-F1
#
_entry.id   AF-A0AAD5RTS5-F1
#
_cell.length_a   1.000
_cell.length_b   1.000
_cell.length_c   1.000
_cell.angle_alpha   90.00
_cell.angle_beta   90.00
_cell.angle_gamma   90.00
#
_symmetry.space_group_name_H-M   'P 1'
#
loop_
_entity.id
_entity.type
_entity.pdbx_description
1 polymer ?
#
loop_
_entity_poly.entity_id
_entity_poly.type
_entity_poly.pdbx_seq_one_letter_code
_entity_poly.pdbx_strand_id
1 'polypeptide(L)'
;MRVEDAIRQPLSAITVVFVSWKLLLFAIALGSAVGPAYDTSTTLLLPLGQGRFNDSPPSLVERLTRWDGIWFTGIATDGYSYEQSWAFGTGLPTAVSKLVRGVHSFSIYFDVDTYRRPSHVFLFPRDPHLPILSPQCAALFPSAGLHAVGWGNSGYLEPLLAIVIANASHFASVLVLYRLGLALASDATLALTASLLHVVSPAGLFLSAPYSESSYSLFSFVGYLLLAESYGQKGDGVFGDIFAILSGLSFGLATTFRSNGLLNGISLAADFVSLIPEILTSPTLRNVRRVVSLGVAGILVAAGFLAPQVLAYTVFCSDHSGIEIPPWCRKTIPSIYTYVQEHYWGVGFLRYWTPNNIGLFVLGAPMILVLIKSAVDVLRSPSATVPGINGASRKTFLPQTMAASQILVAGLSVTNYHVQIITRLASGYPLWYLWLAASLRDKSTAPTAQKLVVFLLMYSCIQGVLFASFLPPA
;
A
#
# COMPACT_ATOMS: atom_id res chain seq x y z
N MET A 1 3.63 18.46 23.67
CA MET A 1 4.62 19.15 22.80
C MET A 1 3.96 20.40 22.25
N ARG A 2 4.59 21.58 22.36
CA ARG A 2 4.04 22.81 21.75
C ARG A 2 4.24 22.76 20.23
N VAL A 3 3.40 23.46 19.46
CA VAL A 3 3.46 23.46 17.98
C VAL A 3 4.84 23.93 17.48
N GLU A 4 5.41 24.94 18.14
CA GLU A 4 6.73 25.48 17.79
C GLU A 4 7.86 24.45 17.96
N ASP A 5 7.80 23.64 19.02
CA ASP A 5 8.76 22.56 19.26
C ASP A 5 8.64 21.46 18.20
N ALA A 6 7.40 21.15 17.80
CA ALA A 6 7.11 20.15 16.78
C ALA A 6 7.66 20.57 15.40
N ILE A 7 7.60 21.86 15.06
CA ILE A 7 8.15 22.40 13.81
C ILE A 7 9.68 22.38 13.85
N ARG A 8 10.30 22.66 15.00
CA ARG A 8 11.77 22.61 15.16
C ARG A 8 12.32 21.19 15.11
N GLN A 9 11.57 20.21 15.62
CA GLN A 9 11.96 18.80 15.67
C GLN A 9 10.91 17.90 15.00
N PRO A 10 10.71 18.01 13.67
CA PRO A 10 9.63 17.33 12.96
C PRO A 10 9.75 15.81 13.04
N LEU A 11 10.97 15.27 13.01
CA LEU A 11 11.20 13.82 13.12
C LEU A 11 10.78 13.27 14.50
N SER A 12 11.09 13.99 15.57
CA SER A 12 10.67 13.61 16.93
C SER A 12 9.15 13.66 17.05
N ALA A 13 8.54 14.74 16.56
CA ALA A 13 7.09 14.91 16.54
C ALA A 13 6.36 13.78 15.80
N ILE A 14 6.81 13.48 14.57
CA ILE A 14 6.27 12.39 13.74
C ILE A 14 6.43 11.05 14.46
N THR A 15 7.60 10.77 15.02
CA THR A 15 7.89 9.50 15.68
C THR A 15 7.00 9.29 16.91
N VAL A 16 6.85 10.32 17.76
CA VAL A 16 6.00 10.25 18.94
C VAL A 16 4.54 9.98 18.54
N VAL A 17 3.99 10.77 17.61
CA VAL A 17 2.59 10.61 17.18
C VAL A 17 2.38 9.25 16.50
N PHE A 18 3.32 8.82 15.66
CA PHE A 18 3.26 7.51 14.99
C PHE A 18 3.25 6.36 16.01
N VAL A 19 4.20 6.34 16.93
CA VAL A 19 4.29 5.29 17.95
C VAL A 19 3.05 5.31 18.85
N SER A 20 2.61 6.47 19.32
CA SER A 20 1.39 6.58 20.14
C SER A 20 0.15 6.07 19.40
N TRP A 21 0.01 6.42 18.12
CA TRP A 21 -1.12 5.96 17.30
C TRP A 21 -1.08 4.45 17.05
N LYS A 22 0.09 3.88 16.74
CA LYS A 22 0.25 2.43 16.56
C LYS A 22 -0.03 1.67 17.86
N LEU A 23 0.47 2.16 18.99
CA LEU A 23 0.18 1.59 20.31
C LEU A 23 -1.32 1.62 20.62
N LEU A 24 -2.01 2.72 20.32
CA LEU A 24 -3.46 2.82 20.48
C LEU A 24 -4.19 1.78 19.62
N LEU A 25 -3.86 1.67 18.33
CA LEU A 25 -4.50 0.71 17.42
C LEU A 25 -4.21 -0.75 17.84
N PHE A 26 -3.00 -1.06 18.30
CA PHE A 26 -2.68 -2.38 18.82
C PHE A 26 -3.37 -2.68 20.15
N ALA A 27 -3.52 -1.69 21.03
CA ALA A 27 -4.29 -1.82 22.25
C ALA A 27 -5.78 -2.06 21.94
N ILE A 28 -6.35 -1.35 20.96
CA ILE A 28 -7.71 -1.62 20.46
C ILE A 28 -7.80 -3.04 19.91
N ALA A 29 -6.85 -3.47 19.07
CA ALA A 29 -6.85 -4.80 18.49
C ALA A 29 -6.80 -5.90 19.56
N LEU A 30 -5.97 -5.74 20.59
CA LEU A 30 -5.86 -6.66 21.73
C LEU A 30 -7.09 -6.63 22.65
N GLY A 31 -7.64 -5.44 22.91
CA GLY A 31 -8.78 -5.23 23.81
C GLY A 31 -10.15 -5.55 23.18
N SER A 32 -10.23 -5.64 21.85
CA SER A 32 -11.45 -6.02 21.15
C SER A 32 -11.69 -7.53 21.31
N ALA A 33 -12.38 -7.91 22.40
CA ALA A 33 -12.85 -9.26 22.67
C ALA A 33 -14.40 -9.29 22.62
N VAL A 34 -14.97 -8.76 21.55
CA VAL A 34 -16.42 -8.71 21.39
C VAL A 34 -16.90 -10.02 20.77
N GLY A 35 -16.93 -11.08 21.58
CA GLY A 35 -17.46 -12.39 21.22
C GLY A 35 -16.47 -13.37 20.58
N PRO A 36 -16.88 -14.65 20.40
CA PRO A 36 -16.08 -15.63 19.67
C PRO A 36 -15.81 -15.14 18.25
N ALA A 37 -14.62 -15.42 17.73
CA ALA A 37 -14.24 -15.03 16.37
C ALA A 37 -15.31 -15.52 15.37
N TYR A 38 -15.82 -14.60 14.55
CA TYR A 38 -16.83 -14.92 13.53
C TYR A 38 -16.29 -15.91 12.49
N ASP A 39 -14.97 -15.99 12.32
CA ASP A 39 -14.26 -16.86 11.38
C ASP A 39 -13.04 -17.53 12.05
N THR A 40 -12.75 -18.78 11.68
CA THR A 40 -11.61 -19.61 12.15
C THR A 40 -10.49 -19.73 11.12
N SER A 41 -10.59 -19.05 9.97
CA SER A 41 -9.61 -19.16 8.87
C SER A 41 -8.17 -18.86 9.30
N THR A 42 -7.96 -17.88 10.17
CA THR A 42 -6.62 -17.56 10.72
C THR A 42 -6.09 -18.67 11.63
N THR A 43 -6.94 -19.32 12.42
CA THR A 43 -6.50 -20.41 13.31
C THR A 43 -6.26 -21.71 12.55
N LEU A 44 -6.89 -21.90 11.39
CA LEU A 44 -6.65 -23.02 10.48
C LEU A 44 -5.34 -22.88 9.69
N LEU A 45 -4.99 -21.66 9.28
CA LEU A 45 -3.77 -21.41 8.49
C LEU A 45 -2.49 -21.30 9.32
N LEU A 46 -2.62 -20.95 10.60
CA LEU A 46 -1.49 -20.87 11.52
C LEU A 46 -1.42 -22.21 12.28
N PRO A 47 -0.55 -23.17 11.89
CA PRO A 47 -0.70 -24.61 12.19
C PRO A 47 -0.56 -25.02 13.67
N LEU A 48 -0.42 -24.06 14.59
CA LEU A 48 -0.25 -24.30 16.02
C LEU A 48 -1.51 -24.00 16.84
N GLY A 49 -2.60 -23.55 16.21
CA GLY A 49 -3.91 -23.43 16.84
C GLY A 49 -4.54 -24.78 17.20
N GLN A 50 -4.14 -25.87 16.54
CA GLN A 50 -4.74 -27.20 16.76
C GLN A 50 -4.47 -27.80 18.14
N GLY A 51 -3.56 -27.24 18.94
CA GLY A 51 -3.31 -27.64 20.34
C GLY A 51 -3.74 -26.62 21.40
N ARG A 52 -4.19 -25.42 21.01
CA ARG A 52 -4.62 -24.34 21.93
C ARG A 52 -6.13 -24.14 21.88
N PHE A 53 -6.87 -25.23 21.85
CA PHE A 53 -8.30 -25.16 21.60
C PHE A 53 -9.15 -24.55 22.72
N ASN A 54 -8.64 -24.15 23.91
CA ASN A 54 -9.56 -23.58 24.93
C ASN A 54 -9.11 -22.47 25.91
N ASP A 55 -7.83 -22.19 26.21
CA ASP A 55 -7.54 -21.34 27.40
C ASP A 55 -6.65 -20.10 27.19
N SER A 56 -6.37 -19.65 25.97
CA SER A 56 -5.52 -18.46 25.76
C SER A 56 -6.10 -17.48 24.73
N PRO A 57 -6.12 -16.17 25.01
CA PRO A 57 -6.60 -15.17 24.06
C PRO A 57 -5.72 -15.16 22.80
N PRO A 58 -6.30 -14.92 21.60
CA PRO A 58 -5.53 -14.87 20.37
C PRO A 58 -4.47 -13.77 20.44
N SER A 59 -3.27 -14.11 19.95
CA SER A 59 -2.11 -13.22 19.90
C SER A 59 -2.35 -12.00 19.01
N LEU A 60 -1.50 -10.97 19.14
CA LEU A 60 -1.59 -9.79 18.28
C LEU A 60 -1.45 -10.15 16.79
N VAL A 61 -0.57 -11.11 16.44
CA VAL A 61 -0.38 -11.56 15.06
C VAL A 61 -1.65 -12.20 14.51
N GLU A 62 -2.35 -13.02 15.28
CA GLU A 62 -3.64 -13.63 14.86
C GLU A 62 -4.75 -12.58 14.71
N ARG A 63 -4.75 -11.54 15.57
CA ARG A 63 -5.72 -10.44 15.48
C ARG A 63 -5.46 -9.53 14.28
N LEU A 64 -4.20 -9.35 13.90
CA LEU A 64 -3.80 -8.55 12.75
C LEU A 64 -3.86 -9.31 11.42
N THR A 65 -3.71 -10.64 11.44
CA THR A 65 -3.70 -11.48 10.22
C THR A 65 -5.10 -12.00 9.92
N ARG A 66 -5.93 -11.15 9.31
CA ARG A 66 -7.33 -11.46 8.98
C ARG A 66 -7.67 -11.00 7.56
N TRP A 67 -8.77 -11.54 7.01
CA TRP A 67 -9.30 -11.18 5.69
C TRP A 67 -8.21 -11.27 4.60
N ASP A 68 -8.00 -10.23 3.77
CA ASP A 68 -6.95 -10.21 2.74
C ASP A 68 -5.54 -10.51 3.31
N GLY A 69 -5.28 -10.18 4.59
CA GLY A 69 -4.00 -10.48 5.24
C GLY A 69 -3.65 -11.96 5.22
N ILE A 70 -4.68 -12.82 5.28
CA ILE A 70 -4.55 -14.28 5.16
C ILE A 70 -4.00 -14.66 3.78
N TRP A 71 -4.53 -14.04 2.72
CA TRP A 71 -4.09 -14.29 1.35
C TRP A 71 -2.65 -13.86 1.15
N PHE A 72 -2.27 -12.66 1.62
CA PHE A 72 -0.90 -12.18 1.52
C PHE A 72 0.11 -13.10 2.20
N THR A 73 -0.20 -13.60 3.41
CA THR A 73 0.67 -14.50 4.15
C THR A 73 0.69 -15.89 3.54
N GLY A 74 -0.46 -16.43 3.13
CA GLY A 74 -0.54 -17.73 2.48
C GLY A 74 0.23 -17.78 1.15
N ILE A 75 0.13 -16.73 0.33
CA ILE A 75 0.91 -16.61 -0.92
C ILE A 75 2.41 -16.50 -0.63
N ALA A 76 2.81 -15.84 0.46
CA ALA A 76 4.22 -15.74 0.83
C ALA A 76 4.82 -17.11 1.20
N THR A 77 4.02 -17.97 1.83
CA THR A 77 4.39 -19.34 2.25
C THR A 77 4.34 -20.31 1.08
N ASP A 78 3.21 -20.39 0.38
CA ASP A 78 2.91 -21.46 -0.59
C ASP A 78 3.08 -21.02 -2.05
N GLY A 79 3.31 -19.73 -2.29
CA GLY A 79 3.34 -19.16 -3.63
C GLY A 79 1.93 -19.02 -4.26
N TYR A 80 1.91 -18.60 -5.52
CA TYR A 80 0.67 -18.46 -6.29
C TYR A 80 0.16 -19.81 -6.77
N SER A 81 -0.53 -20.53 -5.89
CA SER A 81 -1.07 -21.86 -6.20
C SER A 81 -2.42 -21.82 -6.92
N TYR A 82 -3.21 -20.75 -6.73
CA TYR A 82 -4.55 -20.63 -7.29
C TYR A 82 -4.72 -19.35 -8.12
N GLU A 83 -5.65 -19.36 -9.09
CA GLU A 83 -5.93 -18.20 -9.93
C GLU A 83 -6.40 -16.99 -9.11
N GLN A 84 -7.32 -17.20 -8.16
CA GLN A 84 -7.86 -16.13 -7.32
C GLN A 84 -6.79 -15.42 -6.47
N SER A 85 -5.67 -16.08 -6.17
CA SER A 85 -4.55 -15.49 -5.43
C SER A 85 -3.92 -14.32 -6.18
N TRP A 86 -4.01 -14.27 -7.51
CA TRP A 86 -3.46 -13.20 -8.34
C TRP A 86 -4.20 -11.86 -8.20
N ALA A 87 -5.33 -11.83 -7.49
CA ALA A 87 -5.96 -10.58 -7.06
C ALA A 87 -5.07 -9.76 -6.11
N PHE A 88 -4.17 -10.42 -5.35
CA PHE A 88 -3.48 -9.81 -4.22
C PHE A 88 -2.12 -9.20 -4.55
N GLY A 89 -1.70 -9.10 -5.82
CA GLY A 89 -0.46 -8.42 -6.21
C GLY A 89 0.83 -9.10 -5.71
N THR A 90 1.90 -9.06 -6.50
CA THR A 90 3.13 -9.83 -6.22
C THR A 90 4.08 -9.16 -5.23
N GLY A 91 3.92 -7.87 -4.97
CA GLY A 91 4.87 -7.06 -4.20
C GLY A 91 5.09 -7.57 -2.77
N LEU A 92 4.02 -7.58 -1.96
CA LEU A 92 4.11 -7.96 -0.54
C LEU A 92 4.49 -9.44 -0.35
N PRO A 93 3.84 -10.42 -1.03
CA PRO A 93 4.17 -11.83 -0.83
C PRO A 93 5.62 -12.15 -1.21
N THR A 94 6.13 -11.55 -2.30
CA THR A 94 7.52 -11.74 -2.73
C THR A 94 8.51 -11.14 -1.72
N ALA A 95 8.21 -9.95 -1.19
CA ALA A 95 9.06 -9.31 -0.18
C ALA A 95 9.15 -10.17 1.10
N VAL A 96 8.02 -10.66 1.60
CA VAL A 96 7.95 -11.54 2.76
C VAL A 96 8.71 -12.84 2.49
N SER A 97 8.42 -13.54 1.38
CA SER A 97 9.07 -14.81 1.04
C SER A 97 10.60 -14.69 0.92
N LYS A 98 11.10 -13.59 0.33
CA LYS A 98 12.55 -13.32 0.25
C LYS A 98 13.18 -13.06 1.62
N LEU A 99 12.51 -12.30 2.48
CA LEU A 99 13.00 -12.05 3.84
C LEU A 99 13.04 -13.32 4.68
N VAL A 100 12.01 -14.16 4.59
CA VAL A 100 11.95 -15.48 5.25
C VAL A 100 13.15 -16.33 4.82
N ARG A 101 13.41 -16.43 3.51
CA ARG A 101 14.60 -17.14 2.98
C ARG A 101 15.91 -16.56 3.51
N GLY A 102 16.00 -15.23 3.62
CA GLY A 102 17.16 -14.55 4.20
C GLY A 102 17.38 -14.92 5.67
N VAL A 103 16.32 -14.90 6.48
CA VAL A 103 16.34 -15.30 7.89
C VAL A 103 16.78 -16.76 8.04
N HIS A 104 16.22 -17.67 7.25
CA HIS A 104 16.63 -19.08 7.27
C HIS A 104 18.09 -19.28 6.85
N SER A 105 18.56 -18.57 5.82
CA SER A 105 19.95 -18.66 5.36
C SER A 105 20.94 -18.19 6.44
N PHE A 106 20.57 -17.18 7.23
CA PHE A 106 21.36 -16.70 8.35
C PHE A 106 21.32 -17.68 9.54
N SER A 107 20.17 -18.30 9.79
CA SER A 107 20.03 -19.31 10.85
C SER A 107 20.85 -20.57 10.59
N ILE A 108 20.96 -21.02 9.33
CA ILE A 108 21.80 -22.15 8.90
C ILE A 108 23.30 -21.85 9.07
N TYR A 109 23.70 -20.56 9.09
CA TYR A 109 25.09 -20.18 9.33
C TYR A 109 25.51 -20.28 10.80
N PHE A 110 24.56 -20.32 11.72
CA PHE A 110 24.78 -20.47 13.17
C PHE A 110 24.43 -21.87 13.70
N ASP A 111 23.80 -22.71 12.89
CA ASP A 111 23.41 -24.07 13.26
C ASP A 111 24.03 -25.07 12.26
N VAL A 112 25.14 -25.69 12.65
CA VAL A 112 25.70 -26.85 11.95
C VAL A 112 24.83 -28.05 12.32
N ASP A 113 23.72 -28.23 11.62
CA ASP A 113 23.30 -29.54 11.10
C ASP A 113 22.01 -29.44 10.25
N THR A 114 22.17 -29.77 8.96
CA THR A 114 21.15 -30.27 8.00
C THR A 114 19.93 -29.40 7.65
N TYR A 115 20.04 -28.58 6.60
CA TYR A 115 18.97 -28.43 5.61
C TYR A 115 19.51 -28.07 4.21
N ARG A 116 19.64 -29.07 3.34
CA ARG A 116 19.92 -28.86 1.91
C ARG A 116 18.60 -28.94 1.15
N ARG A 117 17.99 -27.81 0.78
CA ARG A 117 16.93 -27.78 -0.25
C ARG A 117 17.56 -27.58 -1.63
N PRO A 118 17.12 -28.32 -2.67
CA PRO A 118 17.65 -28.16 -4.01
C PRO A 118 17.17 -26.84 -4.62
N SER A 119 18.12 -26.17 -5.27
CA SER A 119 17.97 -24.89 -5.95
C SER A 119 17.30 -25.04 -7.31
N HIS A 120 15.97 -25.17 -7.37
CA HIS A 120 15.23 -24.93 -8.61
C HIS A 120 13.89 -24.23 -8.33
N VAL A 121 13.68 -23.13 -9.05
CA VAL A 121 12.47 -22.31 -9.06
C VAL A 121 11.39 -23.05 -9.85
N PHE A 122 10.50 -23.80 -9.20
CA PHE A 122 9.16 -24.26 -9.66
C PHE A 122 8.41 -24.68 -8.37
N LEU A 123 7.28 -24.04 -7.99
CA LEU A 123 5.89 -24.47 -8.24
C LEU A 123 5.67 -25.98 -7.96
N PHE A 124 4.72 -26.28 -7.04
CA PHE A 124 4.15 -27.58 -6.59
C PHE A 124 4.44 -28.00 -5.11
N PRO A 125 3.50 -28.75 -4.46
CA PRO A 125 3.09 -28.56 -3.07
C PRO A 125 3.91 -29.34 -2.03
N ARG A 126 3.67 -29.01 -0.75
CA ARG A 126 4.25 -29.65 0.45
C ARG A 126 4.14 -31.19 0.42
N ASP A 127 5.25 -31.84 0.74
CA ASP A 127 5.32 -33.23 1.18
C ASP A 127 4.85 -33.32 2.66
N PRO A 128 3.86 -34.16 3.03
CA PRO A 128 3.27 -34.17 4.38
C PRO A 128 4.14 -34.85 5.47
N HIS A 129 5.38 -35.24 5.17
CA HIS A 129 6.26 -35.95 6.11
C HIS A 129 7.65 -35.31 6.25
N LEU A 130 7.77 -34.17 6.94
CA LEU A 130 9.06 -33.70 7.47
C LEU A 130 8.93 -33.16 8.91
N PRO A 131 9.95 -33.37 9.75
CA PRO A 131 9.84 -33.22 11.20
C PRO A 131 9.85 -31.76 11.66
N ILE A 132 9.16 -31.56 12.79
CA ILE A 132 8.96 -30.29 13.49
C ILE A 132 10.28 -29.82 14.12
N LEU A 133 10.66 -28.56 13.87
CA LEU A 133 11.83 -27.91 14.49
C LEU A 133 11.71 -27.94 16.02
N SER A 134 12.79 -28.28 16.72
CA SER A 134 12.84 -28.31 18.19
C SER A 134 12.89 -26.88 18.79
N PRO A 135 12.27 -26.63 19.96
CA PRO A 135 12.06 -25.28 20.50
C PRO A 135 13.22 -24.72 21.34
N GLN A 136 14.48 -25.14 21.12
CA GLN A 136 15.54 -24.90 22.12
C GLN A 136 16.28 -23.54 22.07
N CYS A 137 15.99 -22.63 21.14
CA CYS A 137 16.63 -21.29 21.11
C CYS A 137 15.84 -20.15 21.81
N ALA A 138 14.70 -20.44 22.44
CA ALA A 138 13.79 -19.39 22.95
C ALA A 138 14.16 -18.76 24.32
N ALA A 139 15.31 -19.10 24.92
CA ALA A 139 15.53 -18.90 26.36
C ALA A 139 16.31 -17.64 26.79
N LEU A 140 16.11 -16.47 26.14
CA LEU A 140 16.86 -15.25 26.53
C LEU A 140 16.06 -13.93 26.63
N PHE A 141 14.72 -13.93 26.58
CA PHE A 141 13.93 -12.69 26.71
C PHE A 141 12.62 -12.91 27.49
N PRO A 142 12.05 -11.88 28.17
CA PRO A 142 10.86 -12.02 29.01
C PRO A 142 9.68 -12.62 28.23
N SER A 143 9.31 -13.85 28.60
CA SER A 143 8.50 -14.77 27.80
C SER A 143 7.04 -14.34 27.60
N ALA A 144 6.45 -13.64 28.56
CA ALA A 144 5.01 -13.30 28.51
C ALA A 144 4.66 -12.30 27.39
N GLY A 145 5.48 -11.26 27.19
CA GLY A 145 5.24 -10.24 26.15
C GLY A 145 5.48 -10.77 24.74
N LEU A 146 6.50 -11.62 24.58
CA LEU A 146 6.84 -12.25 23.31
C LEU A 146 5.78 -13.27 22.86
N HIS A 147 5.23 -14.05 23.79
CA HIS A 147 4.10 -14.93 23.49
C HIS A 147 2.82 -14.17 23.12
N ALA A 148 2.53 -13.03 23.75
CA ALA A 148 1.38 -12.19 23.39
C ALA A 148 1.49 -11.60 21.96
N VAL A 149 2.71 -11.40 21.48
CA VAL A 149 3.03 -10.95 20.11
C VAL A 149 3.14 -12.12 19.13
N GLY A 150 3.19 -13.38 19.59
CA GLY A 150 3.35 -14.56 18.73
C GLY A 150 4.81 -14.87 18.36
N TRP A 151 5.80 -14.33 19.06
CA TRP A 151 7.20 -14.67 18.82
C TRP A 151 7.53 -16.08 19.35
N GLY A 152 8.27 -16.89 18.58
CA GLY A 152 8.70 -18.25 18.97
C GLY A 152 7.91 -19.42 18.37
N ASN A 153 6.86 -19.15 17.59
CA ASN A 153 6.07 -20.18 16.90
C ASN A 153 6.44 -20.21 15.41
N SER A 154 6.86 -21.38 14.91
CA SER A 154 7.37 -21.58 13.55
C SER A 154 6.39 -21.23 12.42
N GLY A 155 5.08 -21.13 12.70
CA GLY A 155 4.04 -20.76 11.74
C GLY A 155 3.69 -19.27 11.66
N TYR A 156 4.30 -18.39 12.48
CA TYR A 156 3.98 -16.95 12.48
C TYR A 156 5.03 -16.07 11.79
N LEU A 157 6.08 -16.65 11.20
CA LEU A 157 7.19 -15.87 10.66
C LEU A 157 6.75 -14.98 9.49
N GLU A 158 5.98 -15.51 8.54
CA GLU A 158 5.48 -14.77 7.37
C GLU A 158 4.52 -13.64 7.78
N PRO A 159 3.46 -13.89 8.60
CA PRO A 159 2.60 -12.83 9.11
C PRO A 159 3.34 -11.77 9.92
N LEU A 160 4.29 -12.17 10.77
CA LEU A 160 5.08 -11.24 11.58
C LEU A 160 5.93 -10.33 10.69
N LEU A 161 6.64 -10.90 9.71
CA LEU A 161 7.43 -10.12 8.77
C LEU A 161 6.54 -9.19 7.93
N ALA A 162 5.35 -9.64 7.51
CA ALA A 162 4.40 -8.80 6.82
C ALA A 162 3.92 -7.61 7.67
N ILE A 163 3.64 -7.81 8.96
CA ILE A 163 3.31 -6.75 9.93
C ILE A 163 4.47 -5.78 10.10
N VAL A 164 5.70 -6.28 10.20
CA VAL A 164 6.91 -5.45 10.29
C VAL A 164 7.09 -4.59 9.03
N ILE A 165 6.97 -5.20 7.84
CA ILE A 165 7.03 -4.49 6.56
C ILE A 165 5.94 -3.42 6.48
N ALA A 166 4.70 -3.72 6.88
CA ALA A 166 3.59 -2.78 6.85
C ALA A 166 3.85 -1.56 7.75
N ASN A 167 4.31 -1.78 8.99
CA ASN A 167 4.57 -0.67 9.92
C ASN A 167 5.82 0.12 9.53
N ALA A 168 6.90 -0.54 9.10
CA ALA A 168 8.10 0.14 8.60
C ALA A 168 7.79 0.97 7.36
N SER A 169 7.01 0.43 6.42
CA SER A 169 6.61 1.14 5.21
C SER A 169 5.71 2.33 5.52
N HIS A 170 4.77 2.20 6.46
CA HIS A 170 3.91 3.30 6.88
C HIS A 170 4.72 4.42 7.56
N PHE A 171 5.69 4.08 8.42
CA PHE A 171 6.55 5.09 9.03
C PHE A 171 7.38 5.82 7.97
N ALA A 172 7.98 5.07 7.04
CA ALA A 172 8.74 5.63 5.94
C ALA A 172 7.86 6.50 5.01
N SER A 173 6.62 6.10 4.71
CA SER A 173 5.72 6.90 3.88
C SER A 173 5.36 8.23 4.56
N VAL A 174 5.17 8.26 5.88
CA VAL A 174 4.96 9.51 6.63
C VAL A 174 6.16 10.46 6.49
N LEU A 175 7.39 9.94 6.61
CA LEU A 175 8.61 10.74 6.44
C LEU A 175 8.76 11.26 5.01
N VAL A 176 8.44 10.43 4.01
CA VAL A 176 8.49 10.81 2.60
C VAL A 176 7.40 11.84 2.28
N LEU A 177 6.20 11.73 2.85
CA LEU A 177 5.14 12.71 2.69
C LEU A 177 5.54 14.08 3.29
N TYR A 178 6.21 14.08 4.44
CA TYR A 178 6.78 15.31 5.00
C TYR A 178 7.78 15.96 4.03
N ARG A 179 8.70 15.17 3.45
CA ARG A 179 9.68 15.66 2.46
C ARG A 179 9.01 16.14 1.17
N LEU A 180 8.01 15.43 0.68
CA LEU A 180 7.22 15.81 -0.50
C LEU A 180 6.46 17.11 -0.25
N GLY A 181 5.84 17.26 0.92
CA GLY A 181 5.16 18.49 1.32
C GLY A 181 6.12 19.69 1.35
N LEU A 182 7.34 19.51 1.86
CA LEU A 182 8.38 20.54 1.79
C LEU A 182 8.80 20.86 0.35
N ALA A 183 9.00 19.83 -0.49
CA ALA A 183 9.42 19.99 -1.87
C ALA A 183 8.39 20.71 -2.74
N LEU A 184 7.10 20.53 -2.45
CA LEU A 184 5.99 21.16 -3.18
C LEU A 184 5.60 22.52 -2.60
N ALA A 185 5.48 22.63 -1.27
CA ALA A 185 4.90 23.81 -0.63
C ALA A 185 5.93 24.76 0.01
N SER A 186 7.16 24.32 0.24
CA SER A 186 8.15 25.07 1.03
C SER A 186 7.64 25.54 2.41
N ASP A 187 6.60 24.90 2.95
CA ASP A 187 5.97 25.24 4.23
C ASP A 187 6.05 24.03 5.18
N ALA A 188 6.90 24.15 6.20
CA ALA A 188 7.14 23.08 7.17
C ALA A 188 5.90 22.75 8.03
N THR A 189 5.03 23.73 8.30
CA THR A 189 3.83 23.52 9.11
C THR A 189 2.80 22.73 8.32
N LEU A 190 2.61 23.07 7.04
CA LEU A 190 1.72 22.35 6.15
C LEU A 190 2.21 20.91 5.92
N ALA A 191 3.51 20.75 5.62
CA ALA A 191 4.13 19.45 5.41
C ALA A 191 4.03 18.56 6.66
N LEU A 192 4.30 19.12 7.84
CA LEU A 192 4.18 18.38 9.11
C LEU A 192 2.73 17.98 9.35
N THR A 193 1.78 18.89 9.21
CA THR A 193 0.34 18.60 9.39
C THR A 193 -0.13 17.50 8.44
N ALA A 194 0.23 17.56 7.16
CA ALA A 194 -0.11 16.53 6.18
C ALA A 194 0.48 15.15 6.56
N SER A 195 1.73 15.12 7.03
CA SER A 195 2.36 13.88 7.49
C SER A 195 1.65 13.28 8.71
N LEU A 196 1.23 14.11 9.68
CA LEU A 196 0.47 13.66 10.85
C LEU A 196 -0.93 13.16 10.47
N LEU A 197 -1.58 13.79 9.49
CA LEU A 197 -2.86 13.31 8.94
C LEU A 197 -2.71 11.93 8.28
N HIS A 198 -1.58 11.63 7.65
CA HIS A 198 -1.31 10.30 7.11
C HIS A 198 -1.14 9.24 8.20
N VAL A 199 -0.52 9.59 9.34
CA VAL A 199 -0.46 8.68 10.51
C VAL A 199 -1.86 8.22 10.92
N VAL A 200 -2.81 9.15 11.01
CA VAL A 200 -4.20 8.91 11.44
C VAL A 200 -5.16 8.65 10.27
N SER A 201 -4.63 8.15 9.16
CA SER A 201 -5.39 7.79 7.96
C SER A 201 -6.56 6.85 8.27
N PRO A 202 -7.72 6.99 7.59
CA PRO A 202 -8.90 6.16 7.79
C PRO A 202 -8.67 4.67 7.48
N ALA A 203 -7.56 4.35 6.80
CA ALA A 203 -7.13 2.97 6.59
C ALA A 203 -6.78 2.24 7.91
N GLY A 204 -6.54 2.94 9.02
CA GLY A 204 -6.50 2.35 10.37
C GLY A 204 -5.58 1.13 10.49
N LEU A 205 -6.14 -0.01 10.93
CA LEU A 205 -5.38 -1.25 11.12
C LEU A 205 -4.86 -1.86 9.81
N PHE A 206 -5.42 -1.54 8.65
CA PHE A 206 -4.87 -1.99 7.35
C PHE A 206 -3.46 -1.43 7.09
N LEU A 207 -3.06 -0.34 7.76
CA LEU A 207 -1.69 0.18 7.69
C LEU A 207 -0.72 -0.48 8.70
N SER A 208 -1.21 -1.46 9.47
CA SER A 208 -0.44 -2.18 10.48
C SER A 208 -0.50 -3.70 10.32
N ALA A 209 -1.53 -4.21 9.65
CA ALA A 209 -1.76 -5.63 9.36
C ALA A 209 -0.96 -6.10 8.13
N PRO A 210 -0.92 -7.42 7.81
CA PRO A 210 -0.29 -8.01 6.62
C PRO A 210 -0.89 -7.56 5.28
N TYR A 211 -0.85 -6.27 4.99
CA TYR A 211 -1.57 -5.62 3.90
C TYR A 211 -0.62 -4.78 3.05
N SER A 212 -0.95 -4.68 1.77
CA SER A 212 -0.17 -3.96 0.75
C SER A 212 -0.16 -2.44 0.91
N GLU A 213 -1.13 -1.86 1.63
CA GLU A 213 -1.49 -0.44 1.63
C GLU A 213 -0.34 0.47 2.06
N SER A 214 0.36 0.09 3.13
CA SER A 214 1.51 0.86 3.64
C SER A 214 2.67 0.87 2.65
N SER A 215 2.96 -0.28 2.05
CA SER A 215 4.03 -0.43 1.06
C SER A 215 3.69 0.32 -0.23
N TYR A 216 2.43 0.22 -0.67
CA TYR A 216 1.89 1.00 -1.78
C TYR A 216 2.06 2.51 -1.56
N SER A 217 1.68 3.00 -0.36
CA SER A 217 1.79 4.41 0.01
C SER A 217 3.25 4.88 -0.01
N LEU A 218 4.17 4.08 0.56
CA LEU A 218 5.60 4.38 0.54
C LEU A 218 6.12 4.57 -0.89
N PHE A 219 5.97 3.56 -1.75
CA PHE A 219 6.51 3.62 -3.11
C PHE A 219 5.81 4.67 -3.98
N SER A 220 4.53 4.91 -3.76
CA SER A 220 3.81 6.01 -4.43
C SER A 220 4.37 7.37 -4.02
N PHE A 221 4.55 7.62 -2.72
CA PHE A 221 5.06 8.90 -2.23
C PHE A 221 6.53 9.11 -2.62
N VAL A 222 7.35 8.06 -2.61
CA VAL A 222 8.74 8.11 -3.09
C VAL A 222 8.77 8.45 -4.58
N GLY A 223 7.90 7.84 -5.38
CA GLY A 223 7.78 8.15 -6.81
C GLY A 223 7.44 9.63 -7.05
N TYR A 224 6.47 10.18 -6.31
CA TYR A 224 6.12 11.60 -6.40
C TYR A 224 7.25 12.52 -5.91
N LEU A 225 7.95 12.18 -4.82
CA LEU A 225 9.08 12.94 -4.31
C LEU A 225 10.23 12.99 -5.33
N LEU A 226 10.61 11.84 -5.89
CA LEU A 226 11.66 11.76 -6.91
C LEU A 226 11.27 12.56 -8.16
N LEU A 227 10.01 12.53 -8.56
CA LEU A 227 9.52 13.33 -9.68
C LEU A 227 9.60 14.83 -9.37
N ALA A 228 9.21 15.25 -8.16
CA ALA A 228 9.33 16.66 -7.72
C ALA A 228 10.80 17.14 -7.71
N GLU A 229 11.72 16.29 -7.24
CA GLU A 229 13.17 16.56 -7.24
C GLU A 229 13.74 16.60 -8.67
N SER A 230 13.19 15.82 -9.59
CA SER A 230 13.57 15.86 -11.01
C SER A 230 13.32 17.24 -11.66
N TYR A 231 12.42 18.04 -11.07
CA TYR A 231 12.13 19.42 -11.49
C TYR A 231 12.90 20.48 -10.69
N GLY A 232 13.69 20.09 -9.69
CA GLY A 232 14.47 21.00 -8.85
C GLY A 232 15.62 21.69 -9.59
N GLN A 233 16.30 22.61 -8.90
CA GLN A 233 17.46 23.35 -9.45
C GLN A 233 18.59 22.42 -9.92
N LYS A 234 18.71 21.21 -9.35
CA LYS A 234 19.67 20.17 -9.76
C LYS A 234 19.15 19.26 -10.89
N GLY A 235 17.89 19.44 -11.30
CA GLY A 235 17.14 18.59 -12.23
C GLY A 235 17.33 18.90 -13.72
N ASP A 236 18.00 20.01 -14.06
CA ASP A 236 18.22 20.41 -15.46
C ASP A 236 19.19 19.49 -16.22
N GLY A 237 19.98 18.69 -15.50
CA GLY A 237 21.01 17.78 -16.03
C GLY A 237 20.65 16.30 -15.95
N VAL A 238 21.66 15.43 -16.09
CA VAL A 238 21.55 13.95 -16.06
C VAL A 238 20.89 13.46 -14.77
N PHE A 239 21.16 14.13 -13.64
CA PHE A 239 20.54 13.80 -12.36
C PHE A 239 19.02 13.90 -12.38
N GLY A 240 18.44 14.90 -13.07
CA GLY A 240 16.98 15.01 -13.19
C GLY A 240 16.35 13.83 -13.94
N ASP A 241 17.07 13.29 -14.92
CA ASP A 241 16.59 12.12 -15.68
C ASP A 241 16.73 10.83 -14.89
N ILE A 242 17.80 10.70 -14.11
CA ILE A 242 17.95 9.60 -13.15
C ILE A 242 16.78 9.65 -12.15
N PHE A 243 16.45 10.82 -11.60
CA PHE A 243 15.31 10.97 -10.70
C PHE A 243 13.98 10.62 -11.37
N ALA A 244 13.77 10.96 -12.64
CA ALA A 244 12.56 10.56 -13.38
C ALA A 244 12.48 9.04 -13.59
N ILE A 245 13.59 8.39 -13.96
CA ILE A 245 13.65 6.93 -14.11
C ILE A 245 13.40 6.24 -12.77
N LEU A 246 14.03 6.71 -11.68
CA LEU A 246 13.81 6.18 -10.33
C LEU A 246 12.37 6.42 -9.86
N SER A 247 11.74 7.53 -10.26
CA SER A 247 10.31 7.77 -10.02
C SER A 247 9.45 6.70 -10.71
N GLY A 248 9.70 6.43 -11.99
CA GLY A 248 9.03 5.36 -12.73
C GLY A 248 9.25 3.97 -12.13
N LEU A 249 10.48 3.66 -11.69
CA LEU A 249 10.76 2.42 -10.95
C LEU A 249 9.93 2.34 -9.66
N SER A 250 9.87 3.42 -8.89
CA SER A 250 9.11 3.47 -7.63
C SER A 250 7.61 3.30 -7.88
N PHE A 251 7.04 3.95 -8.89
CA PHE A 251 5.64 3.75 -9.27
C PHE A 251 5.38 2.33 -9.82
N GLY A 252 6.32 1.75 -10.56
CA GLY A 252 6.27 0.34 -10.97
C GLY A 252 6.24 -0.60 -9.77
N LEU A 253 7.11 -0.39 -8.78
CA LEU A 253 7.10 -1.14 -7.52
C LEU A 253 5.76 -0.96 -6.78
N ALA A 254 5.25 0.27 -6.66
CA ALA A 254 3.92 0.51 -6.08
C ALA A 254 2.83 -0.30 -6.79
N THR A 255 2.90 -0.40 -8.12
CA THR A 255 1.97 -1.16 -8.95
C THR A 255 1.99 -2.67 -8.66
N THR A 256 3.16 -3.22 -8.29
CA THR A 256 3.26 -4.63 -7.87
C THR A 256 2.58 -4.91 -6.53
N PHE A 257 2.51 -3.91 -5.63
CA PHE A 257 1.75 -4.03 -4.38
C PHE A 257 0.25 -3.87 -4.63
N ARG A 258 -0.14 -2.94 -5.49
CA ARG A 258 -1.54 -2.73 -5.89
C ARG A 258 -1.64 -2.18 -7.31
N SER A 259 -2.53 -2.78 -8.11
CA SER A 259 -2.76 -2.42 -9.51
C SER A 259 -3.12 -0.95 -9.74
N ASN A 260 -3.78 -0.28 -8.78
CA ASN A 260 -4.12 1.14 -8.89
C ASN A 260 -2.89 2.07 -8.90
N GLY A 261 -1.70 1.55 -8.56
CA GLY A 261 -0.43 2.26 -8.74
C GLY A 261 -0.08 2.60 -10.18
N LEU A 262 -0.66 1.87 -11.15
CA LEU A 262 -0.52 2.17 -12.57
C LEU A 262 -0.94 3.61 -12.89
N LEU A 263 -1.96 4.11 -12.19
CA LEU A 263 -2.49 5.47 -12.37
C LEU A 263 -1.49 6.56 -11.95
N ASN A 264 -0.55 6.28 -11.06
CA ASN A 264 0.51 7.24 -10.73
C ASN A 264 1.41 7.55 -11.95
N GLY A 265 1.45 6.65 -12.95
CA GLY A 265 2.12 6.89 -14.23
C GLY A 265 1.56 8.07 -15.04
N ILE A 266 0.36 8.58 -14.71
CA ILE A 266 -0.23 9.75 -15.36
C ILE A 266 0.67 10.97 -15.23
N SER A 267 1.34 11.16 -14.09
CA SER A 267 2.28 12.27 -13.93
C SER A 267 3.42 12.20 -14.94
N LEU A 268 4.04 11.03 -15.09
CA LEU A 268 5.12 10.81 -16.07
C LEU A 268 4.61 10.96 -17.51
N ALA A 269 3.42 10.42 -17.81
CA ALA A 269 2.82 10.50 -19.13
C ALA A 269 2.46 11.95 -19.53
N ALA A 270 1.90 12.72 -18.60
CA ALA A 270 1.55 14.11 -18.83
C ALA A 270 2.81 14.95 -19.07
N ASP A 271 3.89 14.71 -18.32
CA ASP A 271 5.18 15.35 -18.56
C ASP A 271 5.79 14.94 -19.91
N PHE A 272 5.69 13.67 -20.29
CA PHE A 272 6.14 13.18 -21.60
C PHE A 272 5.40 13.88 -22.74
N VAL A 273 4.07 13.95 -22.66
CA VAL A 273 3.22 14.58 -23.69
C VAL A 273 3.49 16.08 -23.79
N SER A 274 3.74 16.75 -22.65
CA SER A 274 4.04 18.19 -22.64
C SER A 274 5.30 18.56 -23.42
N LEU A 275 6.24 17.62 -23.59
CA LEU A 275 7.50 17.82 -24.30
C LEU A 275 7.44 17.51 -25.80
N ILE A 276 6.39 16.83 -26.27
CA ILE A 276 6.26 16.45 -27.69
C ILE A 276 6.29 17.68 -28.61
N PRO A 277 5.54 18.77 -28.36
CA PRO A 277 5.59 19.94 -29.23
C PRO A 277 6.98 20.57 -29.29
N GLU A 278 7.68 20.68 -28.15
CA GLU A 278 9.04 21.24 -28.09
C GLU A 278 10.05 20.42 -28.90
N ILE A 279 9.91 19.09 -28.92
CA ILE A 279 10.77 18.20 -29.70
C ILE A 279 10.49 18.31 -31.19
N LEU A 280 9.22 18.43 -31.57
CA LEU A 280 8.82 18.52 -32.98
C LEU A 280 9.23 19.86 -33.60
N THR A 281 9.25 20.95 -32.83
CA THR A 281 9.59 22.28 -33.34
C THR A 281 11.07 22.63 -33.19
N SER A 282 11.70 22.29 -32.05
CA SER A 282 13.08 22.67 -31.73
C SER A 282 13.77 21.62 -30.86
N PRO A 283 14.22 20.48 -31.44
CA PRO A 283 14.81 19.40 -30.68
C PRO A 283 16.15 19.82 -30.07
N THR A 284 16.21 19.89 -28.75
CA THR A 284 17.47 20.04 -28.01
C THR A 284 17.90 18.70 -27.41
N LEU A 285 19.19 18.45 -27.28
CA LEU A 285 19.71 17.23 -26.63
C LEU A 285 19.10 17.03 -25.23
N ARG A 286 18.85 18.13 -24.51
CA ARG A 286 18.19 18.14 -23.20
C ARG A 286 16.76 17.58 -23.29
N ASN A 287 15.94 18.08 -24.21
CA ASN A 287 14.54 17.66 -24.33
C ASN A 287 14.43 16.22 -24.84
N VAL A 288 15.28 15.82 -25.79
CA VAL A 288 15.35 14.43 -26.27
C VAL A 288 15.72 13.48 -25.14
N ARG A 289 16.79 13.77 -24.39
CA ARG A 289 17.23 12.98 -23.23
C ARG A 289 16.11 12.86 -22.18
N ARG A 290 15.42 13.98 -21.90
CA ARG A 290 14.30 14.00 -20.95
C ARG A 290 13.16 13.11 -21.40
N VAL A 291 12.76 13.16 -22.67
CA VAL A 291 11.68 12.32 -23.20
C VAL A 291 12.06 10.84 -23.21
N VAL A 292 13.31 10.50 -23.53
CA VAL A 292 13.80 9.13 -23.38
C VAL A 292 13.72 8.68 -21.92
N SER A 293 14.16 9.51 -20.97
CA SER A 293 14.10 9.17 -19.54
C SER A 293 12.67 8.96 -19.03
N LEU A 294 11.71 9.79 -19.48
CA LEU A 294 10.30 9.66 -19.14
C LEU A 294 9.66 8.44 -19.81
N GLY A 295 10.07 8.10 -21.04
CA GLY A 295 9.66 6.88 -21.73
C GLY A 295 10.12 5.62 -21.00
N VAL A 296 11.40 5.58 -20.59
CA VAL A 296 11.93 4.49 -19.75
C VAL A 296 11.19 4.42 -18.42
N ALA A 297 10.95 5.56 -17.76
CA ALA A 297 10.18 5.62 -16.52
C ALA A 297 8.77 5.04 -16.70
N GLY A 298 8.06 5.40 -17.77
CA GLY A 298 6.73 4.88 -18.10
C GLY A 298 6.72 3.38 -18.36
N ILE A 299 7.72 2.84 -19.05
CA ILE A 299 7.90 1.39 -19.26
C ILE A 299 8.07 0.67 -17.92
N LEU A 300 8.84 1.24 -16.97
CA LEU A 300 9.01 0.65 -15.64
C LEU A 300 7.69 0.62 -14.84
N VAL A 301 6.84 1.64 -14.98
CA VAL A 301 5.48 1.62 -14.40
C VAL A 301 4.64 0.50 -15.00
N ALA A 302 4.61 0.41 -16.33
CA ALA A 302 3.85 -0.62 -17.05
C ALA A 302 4.35 -2.04 -16.71
N ALA A 303 5.67 -2.23 -16.58
CA ALA A 303 6.27 -3.49 -16.18
C ALA A 303 5.80 -3.96 -14.80
N GLY A 304 5.54 -3.03 -13.86
CA GLY A 304 4.99 -3.35 -12.55
C GLY A 304 3.61 -4.03 -12.60
N PHE A 305 2.82 -3.76 -13.63
CA PHE A 305 1.53 -4.41 -13.87
C PHE A 305 1.63 -5.62 -14.80
N LEU A 306 2.41 -5.51 -15.88
CA LEU A 306 2.49 -6.53 -16.93
C LEU A 306 3.32 -7.74 -16.53
N ALA A 307 4.40 -7.58 -15.76
CA ALA A 307 5.26 -8.71 -15.41
C ALA A 307 4.54 -9.80 -14.60
N PRO A 308 3.72 -9.47 -13.57
CA PRO A 308 2.86 -10.47 -12.91
C PRO A 308 1.89 -11.17 -13.87
N GLN A 309 1.30 -10.43 -14.81
CA GLN A 309 0.33 -10.99 -15.76
C GLN A 309 1.00 -11.99 -16.71
N VAL A 310 2.20 -11.66 -17.21
CA VAL A 310 3.00 -12.55 -18.07
C VAL A 310 3.43 -13.78 -17.29
N LEU A 311 3.88 -13.62 -16.04
CA LEU A 311 4.24 -14.75 -15.19
C LEU A 311 3.04 -15.69 -14.99
N ALA A 312 1.87 -15.17 -14.66
CA ALA A 312 0.66 -15.97 -14.54
C ALA A 312 0.31 -16.69 -15.85
N TYR A 313 0.42 -16.00 -16.99
CA TYR A 313 0.16 -16.60 -18.29
C TYR A 313 1.06 -17.80 -18.55
N THR A 314 2.35 -17.71 -18.25
CA THR A 314 3.28 -18.85 -18.42
C THR A 314 2.95 -20.03 -17.51
N VAL A 315 2.33 -19.78 -16.35
CA VAL A 315 1.96 -20.82 -15.38
C VAL A 315 0.64 -21.51 -15.75
N PHE A 316 -0.38 -20.76 -16.16
CA PHE A 316 -1.73 -21.32 -16.35
C PHE A 316 -2.11 -21.60 -17.81
N CYS A 317 -1.48 -20.91 -18.76
CA CYS A 317 -1.86 -21.00 -20.18
C CYS A 317 -0.93 -21.93 -20.98
N SER A 318 -0.05 -22.68 -20.31
CA SER A 318 0.75 -23.73 -20.93
C SER A 318 -0.09 -25.00 -21.11
N ASP A 319 -0.01 -25.63 -22.29
CA ASP A 319 -0.74 -26.87 -22.58
C ASP A 319 -0.16 -28.02 -21.76
N HIS A 320 -0.83 -28.36 -20.67
CA HIS A 320 -0.51 -29.52 -19.85
C HIS A 320 -1.48 -30.63 -20.22
N SER A 321 -0.94 -31.74 -20.74
CA SER A 321 -1.70 -32.90 -21.20
C SER A 321 -2.76 -33.34 -20.17
N GLY A 322 -4.03 -33.12 -20.51
CA GLY A 322 -5.19 -33.55 -19.71
C GLY A 322 -5.82 -32.50 -18.79
N ILE A 323 -5.35 -31.25 -18.78
CA ILE A 323 -5.95 -30.15 -17.98
C ILE A 323 -6.61 -29.13 -18.92
N GLU A 324 -7.87 -28.78 -18.64
CA GLU A 324 -8.58 -27.76 -19.42
C GLU A 324 -7.96 -26.37 -19.20
N ILE A 325 -7.59 -25.71 -20.30
CA ILE A 325 -6.98 -24.37 -20.27
C ILE A 325 -8.01 -23.33 -19.80
N PRO A 326 -7.68 -22.46 -18.83
CA PRO A 326 -8.59 -21.43 -18.35
C PRO A 326 -9.13 -20.51 -19.47
N PRO A 327 -10.41 -20.07 -19.40
CA PRO A 327 -11.05 -19.34 -20.48
C PRO A 327 -10.40 -17.97 -20.76
N TRP A 328 -9.78 -17.36 -19.76
CA TRP A 328 -9.09 -16.07 -19.92
C TRP A 328 -7.82 -16.15 -20.77
N CYS A 329 -7.21 -17.34 -20.89
CA CYS A 329 -6.07 -17.58 -21.78
C CYS A 329 -6.44 -17.44 -23.27
N ARG A 330 -7.72 -17.67 -23.62
CA ARG A 330 -8.23 -17.62 -25.00
C ARG A 330 -8.73 -16.23 -25.43
N LYS A 331 -8.75 -15.25 -24.52
CA LYS A 331 -9.16 -13.87 -24.84
C LYS A 331 -8.09 -13.19 -25.71
N THR A 332 -8.51 -12.27 -26.59
CA THR A 332 -7.61 -11.50 -27.48
C THR A 332 -6.48 -10.81 -26.71
N ILE A 333 -6.81 -10.26 -25.54
CA ILE A 333 -5.84 -9.75 -24.58
C ILE A 333 -6.03 -10.57 -23.30
N PRO A 334 -5.20 -11.60 -23.08
CA PRO A 334 -5.31 -12.44 -21.90
C PRO A 334 -4.94 -11.63 -20.65
N SER A 335 -5.77 -11.72 -19.61
CA SER A 335 -5.52 -11.03 -18.34
C SER A 335 -6.09 -11.82 -17.18
N ILE A 336 -5.20 -12.42 -16.39
CA ILE A 336 -5.61 -13.10 -15.15
C ILE A 336 -6.21 -12.10 -14.17
N TYR A 337 -5.66 -10.88 -14.09
CA TYR A 337 -6.17 -9.85 -13.17
C TYR A 337 -7.64 -9.52 -13.48
N THR A 338 -7.96 -9.16 -14.73
CA THR A 338 -9.34 -8.81 -15.10
C THR A 338 -10.27 -10.01 -14.91
N TYR A 339 -9.83 -11.21 -15.29
CA TYR A 339 -10.60 -12.43 -15.09
C TYR A 339 -10.90 -12.69 -13.62
N VAL A 340 -9.90 -12.62 -12.75
CA VAL A 340 -10.05 -12.90 -11.32
C VAL A 340 -10.94 -11.87 -10.64
N GLN A 341 -10.76 -10.58 -10.97
CA GLN A 341 -11.60 -9.50 -10.46
C GLN A 341 -13.07 -9.73 -10.82
N GLU A 342 -13.35 -10.11 -12.07
CA GLU A 342 -14.70 -10.36 -12.56
C GLU A 342 -15.31 -11.66 -12.03
N HIS A 343 -14.57 -12.77 -12.12
CA HIS A 343 -15.08 -14.13 -11.89
C HIS A 343 -15.14 -14.50 -10.41
N TYR A 344 -14.08 -14.22 -9.64
CA TYR A 344 -14.01 -14.61 -8.24
C TYR A 344 -14.48 -13.50 -7.29
N TRP A 345 -14.27 -12.23 -7.67
CA TRP A 345 -14.57 -11.09 -6.80
C TRP A 345 -15.78 -10.27 -7.23
N GLY A 346 -16.41 -10.57 -8.36
CA GLY A 346 -17.62 -9.87 -8.83
C GLY A 346 -17.41 -8.40 -9.19
N VAL A 347 -16.17 -7.95 -9.32
CA VAL A 347 -15.80 -6.56 -9.64
C VAL A 347 -16.08 -6.29 -11.11
N GLY A 348 -16.62 -5.10 -11.40
CA GLY A 348 -16.99 -4.73 -12.77
C GLY A 348 -17.85 -3.47 -12.82
N PHE A 349 -18.04 -2.95 -14.02
CA PHE A 349 -18.80 -1.70 -14.21
C PHE A 349 -20.23 -1.84 -13.69
N LEU A 350 -20.54 -1.00 -12.71
CA LEU A 350 -21.80 -0.86 -11.96
C LEU A 350 -22.33 -2.15 -11.29
N ARG A 351 -21.54 -3.22 -11.21
CA ARG A 351 -21.97 -4.48 -10.59
C ARG A 351 -22.28 -4.35 -9.10
N TYR A 352 -21.65 -3.38 -8.45
CA TYR A 352 -21.83 -3.15 -7.02
C TYR A 352 -23.06 -2.31 -6.66
N TRP A 353 -23.76 -1.76 -7.66
CA TRP A 353 -24.95 -0.92 -7.46
C TRP A 353 -26.18 -1.76 -7.19
N THR A 354 -26.24 -2.33 -5.99
CA THR A 354 -27.39 -3.05 -5.47
C THR A 354 -27.94 -2.34 -4.22
N PRO A 355 -29.25 -2.40 -3.95
CA PRO A 355 -29.82 -1.78 -2.74
C PRO A 355 -29.17 -2.27 -1.44
N ASN A 356 -28.73 -3.53 -1.40
CA ASN A 356 -28.05 -4.11 -0.24
C ASN A 356 -26.69 -3.45 0.07
N ASN A 357 -26.05 -2.85 -0.94
CA ASN A 357 -24.74 -2.23 -0.79
C ASN A 357 -24.81 -0.75 -0.41
N ILE A 358 -25.99 -0.13 -0.32
CA ILE A 358 -26.14 1.32 -0.06
C ILE A 358 -25.38 1.75 1.20
N GLY A 359 -25.40 0.94 2.27
CA GLY A 359 -24.64 1.24 3.49
C GLY A 359 -23.13 1.38 3.25
N LEU A 360 -22.57 0.57 2.34
CA LEU A 360 -21.15 0.59 1.99
C LEU A 360 -20.81 1.82 1.14
N PHE A 361 -21.73 2.30 0.29
CA PHE A 361 -21.59 3.58 -0.40
C PHE A 361 -21.56 4.75 0.58
N VAL A 362 -22.48 4.75 1.56
CA VAL A 362 -22.50 5.78 2.61
C VAL A 362 -21.18 5.80 3.38
N LEU A 363 -20.59 4.64 3.61
CA LEU A 363 -19.34 4.51 4.34
C LEU A 363 -18.10 4.99 3.56
N GLY A 364 -18.05 4.70 2.25
CA GLY A 364 -17.00 5.20 1.37
C GLY A 364 -17.16 6.68 0.99
N ALA A 365 -18.37 7.25 1.09
CA ALA A 365 -18.70 8.58 0.60
C ALA A 365 -17.80 9.71 1.15
N PRO A 366 -17.47 9.79 2.46
CA PRO A 366 -16.61 10.85 2.98
C PRO A 366 -15.26 10.89 2.27
N MET A 367 -14.65 9.73 2.01
CA MET A 367 -13.37 9.66 1.33
C MET A 367 -13.48 9.95 -0.16
N ILE A 368 -14.54 9.48 -0.83
CA ILE A 368 -14.79 9.84 -2.24
C ILE A 368 -14.92 11.35 -2.40
N LEU A 369 -15.72 11.99 -1.53
CA LEU A 369 -15.95 13.43 -1.58
C LEU A 369 -14.66 14.21 -1.33
N VAL A 370 -13.84 13.79 -0.37
CA VAL A 370 -12.54 14.43 -0.07
C VAL A 370 -11.57 14.28 -1.24
N LEU A 371 -11.46 13.10 -1.84
CA LEU A 371 -10.60 12.87 -2.99
C LEU A 371 -11.07 13.68 -4.21
N ILE A 372 -12.37 13.74 -4.49
CA ILE A 372 -12.87 14.56 -5.61
C ILE A 372 -12.71 16.04 -5.32
N LYS A 373 -13.10 16.53 -4.14
CA LYS A 373 -13.06 17.95 -3.78
C LYS A 373 -11.64 18.48 -3.77
N SER A 374 -10.71 17.78 -3.12
CA SER A 374 -9.30 18.19 -3.08
C SER A 374 -8.67 18.20 -4.48
N ALA A 375 -9.01 17.24 -5.34
CA ALA A 375 -8.53 17.24 -6.71
C ALA A 375 -9.11 18.40 -7.53
N VAL A 376 -10.41 18.66 -7.44
CA VAL A 376 -11.07 19.78 -8.14
C VAL A 376 -10.51 21.13 -7.70
N ASP A 377 -10.27 21.32 -6.40
CA ASP A 377 -9.69 22.55 -5.87
C ASP A 377 -8.27 22.79 -6.39
N VAL A 378 -7.44 21.75 -6.46
CA VAL A 378 -6.08 21.82 -7.00
C VAL A 378 -6.09 22.10 -8.50
N LEU A 379 -7.02 21.50 -9.25
CA LEU A 379 -7.16 21.74 -10.69
C LEU A 379 -7.60 23.17 -10.98
N ARG A 380 -8.46 23.77 -10.14
CA ARG A 380 -8.94 25.14 -10.29
C ARG A 380 -7.92 26.18 -9.80
N SER A 381 -7.31 25.93 -8.64
CA SER A 381 -6.47 26.88 -7.91
C SER A 381 -5.29 26.17 -7.23
N PRO A 382 -4.26 25.73 -7.99
CA PRO A 382 -3.15 24.95 -7.45
C PRO A 382 -2.34 25.72 -6.40
N SER A 383 -2.08 27.01 -6.64
CA SER A 383 -1.33 27.90 -5.73
C SER A 383 -2.07 28.22 -4.43
N ALA A 384 -3.40 28.16 -4.44
CA ALA A 384 -4.22 28.34 -3.23
C ALA A 384 -4.19 27.09 -2.33
N THR A 385 -4.01 25.91 -2.92
CA THR A 385 -4.04 24.64 -2.19
C THR A 385 -2.65 24.22 -1.71
N VAL A 386 -1.61 24.49 -2.50
CA VAL A 386 -0.21 24.23 -2.15
C VAL A 386 0.52 25.57 -2.20
N PRO A 387 0.58 26.30 -1.06
CA PRO A 387 1.30 27.57 -0.95
C PRO A 387 2.75 27.37 -1.39
N GLY A 388 3.38 28.32 -2.07
CA GLY A 388 4.79 28.21 -2.51
C GLY A 388 4.98 27.79 -3.97
N ILE A 389 3.91 27.37 -4.65
CA ILE A 389 3.90 27.20 -6.10
C ILE A 389 3.75 28.57 -6.77
N ASN A 390 4.88 29.20 -7.08
CA ASN A 390 4.91 30.47 -7.81
C ASN A 390 5.30 30.24 -9.29
N GLY A 391 4.50 30.76 -10.22
CA GLY A 391 4.78 30.77 -11.66
C GLY A 391 4.38 29.52 -12.44
N ALA A 392 4.53 29.57 -13.77
CA ALA A 392 4.24 28.49 -14.70
C ALA A 392 5.45 27.55 -14.86
N SER A 393 5.77 26.78 -13.84
CA SER A 393 6.86 25.79 -13.87
C SER A 393 6.30 24.36 -13.93
N ARG A 394 7.10 23.38 -14.39
CA ARG A 394 6.69 21.95 -14.35
C ARG A 394 6.39 21.45 -12.92
N LYS A 395 6.99 22.08 -11.89
CA LYS A 395 6.63 21.82 -10.49
C LYS A 395 5.19 22.20 -10.16
N THR A 396 4.65 23.22 -10.83
CA THR A 396 3.25 23.66 -10.70
C THR A 396 2.27 22.66 -11.29
N PHE A 397 2.73 21.86 -12.26
CA PHE A 397 1.90 20.87 -12.96
C PHE A 397 1.78 19.54 -12.20
N LEU A 398 2.78 19.19 -11.37
CA LEU A 398 2.79 17.92 -10.64
C LEU A 398 1.55 17.72 -9.74
N PRO A 399 1.13 18.67 -8.88
CA PRO A 399 -0.12 18.52 -8.10
C PRO A 399 -1.37 18.32 -8.96
N GLN A 400 -1.42 18.91 -10.16
CA GLN A 400 -2.55 18.76 -11.09
C GLN A 400 -2.59 17.33 -11.67
N THR A 401 -1.44 16.75 -11.99
CA THR A 401 -1.37 15.35 -12.43
C THR A 401 -1.68 14.36 -11.30
N MET A 402 -1.26 14.68 -10.06
CA MET A 402 -1.66 13.91 -8.87
C MET A 402 -3.18 13.94 -8.67
N ALA A 403 -3.80 15.10 -8.93
CA ALA A 403 -5.25 15.27 -8.89
C ALA A 403 -5.98 14.40 -9.93
N ALA A 404 -5.40 14.25 -11.13
CA ALA A 404 -5.95 13.37 -12.17
C ALA A 404 -5.95 11.90 -11.74
N SER A 405 -4.83 11.39 -11.19
CA SER A 405 -4.75 10.02 -10.65
C SER A 405 -5.77 9.78 -9.54
N GLN A 406 -5.96 10.78 -8.68
CA GLN A 406 -6.90 10.74 -7.57
C GLN A 406 -8.37 10.71 -8.01
N ILE A 407 -8.75 11.57 -8.97
CA ILE A 407 -10.11 11.59 -9.54
C ILE A 407 -10.43 10.26 -10.23
N LEU A 408 -9.47 9.70 -10.97
CA LEU A 408 -9.68 8.42 -11.65
C LEU A 408 -9.91 7.29 -10.65
N VAL A 409 -9.16 7.22 -9.55
CA VAL A 409 -9.45 6.23 -8.50
C VAL A 409 -10.78 6.47 -7.82
N ALA A 410 -11.15 7.71 -7.52
CA ALA A 410 -12.46 8.01 -6.94
C ALA A 410 -13.59 7.60 -7.90
N GLY A 411 -13.46 7.89 -9.20
CA GLY A 411 -14.40 7.46 -10.23
C GLY A 411 -14.50 5.94 -10.32
N LEU A 412 -13.37 5.25 -10.47
CA LEU A 412 -13.30 3.78 -10.51
C LEU A 412 -13.83 3.13 -9.24
N SER A 413 -13.68 3.75 -8.07
CA SER A 413 -14.27 3.23 -6.83
C SER A 413 -15.80 3.27 -6.81
N VAL A 414 -16.39 4.25 -7.51
CA VAL A 414 -17.85 4.39 -7.62
C VAL A 414 -18.40 3.50 -8.74
N THR A 415 -17.64 3.33 -9.82
CA THR A 415 -18.13 2.63 -11.01
C THR A 415 -17.71 1.17 -11.09
N ASN A 416 -16.51 0.79 -10.65
CA ASN A 416 -15.93 -0.53 -10.93
C ASN A 416 -15.62 -1.35 -9.69
N TYR A 417 -15.15 -0.72 -8.61
CA TYR A 417 -14.70 -1.43 -7.40
C TYR A 417 -15.81 -1.61 -6.37
N HIS A 418 -15.54 -2.42 -5.36
CA HIS A 418 -16.27 -2.37 -4.10
C HIS A 418 -15.99 -1.02 -3.42
N VAL A 419 -17.02 -0.18 -3.35
CA VAL A 419 -16.88 1.26 -3.04
C VAL A 419 -16.17 1.54 -1.72
N GLN A 420 -16.39 0.71 -0.69
CA GLN A 420 -15.78 0.86 0.64
C GLN A 420 -14.24 0.77 0.61
N ILE A 421 -13.65 0.10 -0.39
CA ILE A 421 -12.20 -0.07 -0.50
C ILE A 421 -11.50 1.29 -0.63
N ILE A 422 -12.22 2.35 -1.04
CA ILE A 422 -11.70 3.71 -1.10
C ILE A 422 -11.16 4.23 0.25
N THR A 423 -11.70 3.77 1.39
CA THR A 423 -11.22 4.16 2.73
C THR A 423 -9.81 3.66 3.00
N ARG A 424 -9.42 2.54 2.34
CA ARG A 424 -8.07 1.98 2.35
C ARG A 424 -7.19 2.60 1.26
N LEU A 425 -7.70 2.71 0.04
CA LEU A 425 -6.94 3.22 -1.12
C LEU A 425 -6.49 4.66 -0.96
N ALA A 426 -7.32 5.51 -0.32
CA ALA A 426 -7.01 6.91 -0.09
C ALA A 426 -5.67 7.11 0.63
N SER A 427 -5.22 6.15 1.44
CA SER A 427 -3.94 6.22 2.16
C SER A 427 -2.73 6.42 1.27
N GLY A 428 -2.76 5.94 0.03
CA GLY A 428 -1.64 6.06 -0.91
C GLY A 428 -1.71 7.24 -1.88
N TYR A 429 -2.64 8.19 -1.67
CA TYR A 429 -2.73 9.42 -2.46
C TYR A 429 -2.33 10.63 -1.61
N PRO A 430 -1.18 11.28 -1.87
CA PRO A 430 -0.65 12.31 -0.96
C PRO A 430 -1.39 13.66 -1.04
N LEU A 431 -2.07 13.94 -2.16
CA LEU A 431 -2.60 15.27 -2.47
C LEU A 431 -3.68 15.73 -1.47
N TRP A 432 -4.63 14.86 -1.14
CA TRP A 432 -5.72 15.22 -0.24
C TRP A 432 -5.24 15.51 1.19
N TYR A 433 -4.11 14.94 1.63
CA TYR A 433 -3.49 15.28 2.91
C TYR A 433 -2.95 16.71 2.93
N LEU A 434 -2.28 17.12 1.85
CA LEU A 434 -1.79 18.50 1.69
C LEU A 434 -2.95 19.49 1.62
N TRP A 435 -4.01 19.15 0.87
CA TRP A 435 -5.24 19.94 0.80
C TRP A 435 -5.91 20.07 2.17
N LEU A 436 -6.07 18.98 2.91
CA LEU A 436 -6.70 19.00 4.23
C LEU A 436 -5.86 19.81 5.23
N ALA A 437 -4.54 19.70 5.18
CA ALA A 437 -3.63 20.52 5.99
C ALA A 437 -3.76 22.01 5.68
N ALA A 438 -3.92 22.40 4.41
CA ALA A 438 -4.20 23.77 4.02
C ALA A 438 -5.59 24.22 4.52
N SER A 439 -6.62 23.40 4.36
CA SER A 439 -7.99 23.70 4.79
C SER A 439 -8.14 23.85 6.31
N LEU A 440 -7.29 23.20 7.11
CA LEU A 440 -7.25 23.38 8.57
C LEU A 440 -6.71 24.76 8.98
N ARG A 441 -5.96 25.44 8.12
CA ARG A 441 -5.36 26.76 8.40
C ARG A 441 -6.23 27.92 7.94
N ASP A 442 -7.02 27.72 6.90
CA ASP A 442 -7.98 28.72 6.43
C ASP A 442 -9.19 28.77 7.37
N LYS A 443 -9.47 29.96 7.93
CA LYS A 443 -10.57 30.20 8.87
C LYS A 443 -11.94 29.81 8.31
N SER A 444 -12.14 29.92 7.00
CA SER A 444 -13.40 29.62 6.35
C SER A 444 -13.66 28.10 6.26
N THR A 445 -12.63 27.31 5.98
CA THR A 445 -12.73 25.86 5.80
C THR A 445 -12.39 25.04 7.05
N ALA A 446 -11.71 25.65 8.02
CA ALA A 446 -11.24 24.98 9.24
C ALA A 446 -12.33 24.20 9.99
N PRO A 447 -13.57 24.71 10.19
CA PRO A 447 -14.60 23.96 10.90
C PRO A 447 -14.98 22.64 10.20
N THR A 448 -15.06 22.65 8.87
CA THR A 448 -15.37 21.45 8.07
C THR A 448 -14.19 20.49 8.06
N ALA A 449 -12.98 21.01 7.92
CA ALA A 449 -11.74 20.23 7.96
C ALA A 449 -11.56 19.53 9.32
N GLN A 450 -11.85 20.22 10.43
CA GLN A 450 -11.80 19.63 11.78
C GLN A 450 -12.80 18.48 11.94
N LYS A 451 -14.05 18.65 11.48
CA LYS A 451 -15.05 17.56 11.49
C LYS A 451 -14.58 16.35 10.70
N LEU A 452 -13.94 16.57 9.56
CA LEU A 452 -13.35 15.49 8.77
C LEU A 452 -12.25 14.77 9.56
N VAL A 453 -11.32 15.50 10.20
CA VAL A 453 -10.27 14.89 11.04
C VAL A 453 -10.86 14.05 12.17
N VAL A 454 -11.90 14.56 12.85
CA VAL A 454 -12.62 13.80 13.88
C VAL A 454 -13.21 12.53 13.30
N PHE A 455 -13.83 12.59 12.12
CA PHE A 455 -14.32 11.42 11.40
C PHE A 455 -13.20 10.41 11.11
N LEU A 456 -12.04 10.84 10.60
CA LEU A 456 -10.91 9.94 10.31
C LEU A 456 -10.44 9.20 11.56
N LEU A 457 -10.32 9.91 12.69
CA LEU A 457 -9.92 9.34 13.98
C LEU A 457 -10.94 8.33 14.50
N MET A 458 -12.23 8.73 14.53
CA MET A 458 -13.31 7.85 14.99
C MET A 458 -13.43 6.61 14.12
N TYR A 459 -13.46 6.79 12.80
CA TYR A 459 -13.60 5.69 11.85
C TYR A 459 -12.42 4.71 11.99
N SER A 460 -11.18 5.20 12.12
CA SER A 460 -10.01 4.32 12.30
C SER A 460 -10.10 3.47 13.58
N CYS A 461 -10.59 4.04 14.68
CA CYS A 461 -10.79 3.31 15.93
C CYS A 461 -11.93 2.28 15.82
N ILE A 462 -13.08 2.68 15.25
CA ILE A 462 -14.23 1.78 15.04
C ILE A 462 -13.86 0.64 14.10
N GLN A 463 -13.24 0.96 12.97
CA GLN A 463 -12.70 0.00 12.03
C GLN A 463 -11.71 -0.95 12.70
N GLY A 464 -10.85 -0.44 13.59
CA GLY A 464 -9.92 -1.25 14.37
C GLY A 464 -10.63 -2.31 15.22
N VAL A 465 -11.73 -1.94 15.88
CA VAL A 465 -12.56 -2.88 16.67
C VAL A 465 -13.22 -3.91 15.76
N LEU A 466 -13.84 -3.48 14.65
CA LEU A 466 -14.52 -4.37 13.71
C LEU A 466 -13.55 -5.39 13.09
N PHE A 467 -12.40 -4.89 12.60
CA PHE A 467 -11.33 -5.69 12.02
C PHE A 467 -10.83 -6.76 13.00
N ALA A 468 -10.49 -6.32 14.23
CA ALA A 468 -10.00 -7.20 15.28
C ALA A 468 -11.08 -8.14 15.85
N SER A 469 -12.35 -7.97 15.48
CA SER A 469 -13.47 -8.84 15.86
C SER A 469 -13.99 -9.72 14.71
N PHE A 470 -13.33 -9.74 13.54
CA PHE A 470 -13.76 -10.50 12.35
C PHE A 470 -15.13 -10.04 11.82
N LEU A 471 -15.51 -8.81 12.15
CA LEU A 471 -16.63 -8.15 11.51
C LEU A 471 -16.09 -7.45 10.27
N PRO A 472 -16.85 -7.42 9.16
CA PRO A 472 -16.43 -6.75 7.94
C PRO A 472 -16.09 -5.30 8.29
N PRO A 473 -14.81 -4.92 8.25
CA PRO A 473 -14.33 -3.60 8.68
C PRO A 473 -14.49 -2.55 7.58
N ALA A 474 -15.22 -2.93 6.51
CA ALA A 474 -15.66 -2.04 5.44
C ALA A 474 -16.15 -0.75 6.07
#